data_AF-A0AAE5P9C9-F1
#
_entry.id   AF-A0AAE5P9C9-F1
#
_cell.length_a   1.000
_cell.length_b   1.000
_cell.length_c   1.000
_cell.angle_alpha   90.00
_cell.angle_beta   90.00
_cell.angle_gamma   90.00
#
_symmetry.space_group_name_H-M   'P 1'
#
loop_
_entity.id
_entity.type
_entity.pdbx_description
1 polymer ?
#
loop_
_entity_poly.entity_id
_entity_poly.type
_entity_poly.pdbx_seq_one_letter_code
_entity_poly.pdbx_strand_id
1 'polypeptide(L)'
;MNPDNTFKEFLGGKIDLFARGSFQMFTFLILFSPLFTHMFKENVLLYVMFSLLITINNLGVEFFSIKKRGPEPKKYMLLFLSISLPIDILLLCLFYVLG
;
A
#
# COMPACT_ATOMS: atom_id res chain seq x y z
N MET A 1 21.24 16.13 -25.16
CA MET A 1 20.58 15.46 -24.03
C MET A 1 20.44 13.99 -24.42
N ASN A 2 21.07 13.06 -23.71
CA ASN A 2 21.17 11.65 -24.12
C ASN A 2 19.84 10.92 -23.79
N PRO A 3 19.13 10.30 -24.76
CA PRO A 3 17.84 9.63 -24.52
C PRO A 3 17.89 8.52 -23.46
N ASP A 4 19.05 7.91 -23.24
CA ASP A 4 19.27 6.90 -22.19
C ASP A 4 19.09 7.45 -20.77
N ASN A 5 19.38 8.74 -20.56
CA ASN A 5 19.25 9.37 -19.25
C ASN A 5 17.79 9.64 -18.90
N THR A 6 16.99 10.05 -19.89
CA THR A 6 15.55 10.30 -19.73
C THR A 6 14.78 9.01 -19.45
N PHE A 7 15.14 7.92 -20.11
CA PHE A 7 14.50 6.61 -19.87
C PHE A 7 14.87 6.06 -18.48
N LYS A 8 16.12 6.21 -18.05
CA LYS A 8 16.55 5.86 -16.68
C LYS A 8 15.93 6.74 -15.59
N GLU A 9 15.76 8.04 -15.80
CA GLU A 9 15.08 8.92 -14.84
C GLU A 9 13.58 8.60 -14.75
N PHE A 10 12.94 8.37 -15.90
CA PHE A 10 11.52 7.99 -15.96
C PHE A 10 11.26 6.62 -15.31
N LEU A 11 12.11 5.63 -15.61
CA LEU A 11 12.04 4.33 -14.96
C LEU A 11 12.47 4.39 -13.50
N GLY A 12 13.46 5.20 -13.14
CA GLY A 12 13.93 5.38 -11.76
C GLY A 12 12.81 5.90 -10.86
N GLY A 13 12.09 6.95 -11.30
CA GLY A 13 10.93 7.47 -10.56
C GLY A 13 9.76 6.49 -10.47
N LYS A 14 9.55 5.65 -11.50
CA LYS A 14 8.51 4.61 -11.49
C LYS A 14 8.90 3.38 -10.65
N ILE A 15 10.13 2.91 -10.74
CA ILE A 15 10.66 1.80 -9.94
C ILE A 15 10.64 2.19 -8.46
N ASP A 16 10.98 3.43 -8.12
CA ASP A 16 10.87 3.94 -6.75
C ASP A 16 9.41 3.97 -6.26
N LEU A 17 8.43 4.25 -7.14
CA LEU A 17 7.01 4.18 -6.79
C LEU A 17 6.57 2.73 -6.50
N PHE A 18 6.97 1.77 -7.33
CA PHE A 18 6.64 0.35 -7.14
C PHE A 18 7.37 -0.27 -5.93
N ALA A 19 8.48 0.32 -5.50
CA ALA A 19 9.21 -0.09 -4.31
C ALA A 19 8.61 0.47 -3.01
N ARG A 20 7.63 1.40 -3.09
CA ARG A 20 6.94 1.93 -1.91
C ARG A 20 6.03 0.88 -1.30
N GLY A 21 6.09 0.79 0.03
CA GLY A 21 5.28 -0.13 0.80
C GLY A 21 3.80 0.15 0.66
N SER A 22 3.39 1.42 0.65
CA SER A 22 1.99 1.80 0.47
C SER A 22 1.43 1.33 -0.88
N PHE A 23 2.21 1.48 -1.96
CA PHE A 23 1.82 1.04 -3.30
C PHE A 23 1.71 -0.49 -3.38
N GLN A 24 2.65 -1.21 -2.76
CA GLN A 24 2.62 -2.67 -2.72
C GLN A 24 1.41 -3.21 -1.95
N MET A 25 1.08 -2.62 -0.79
CA MET A 25 -0.09 -3.03 0.00
C MET A 25 -1.40 -2.68 -0.71
N PHE A 26 -1.48 -1.54 -1.40
CA PHE A 26 -2.63 -1.21 -2.24
C PHE A 26 -2.82 -2.20 -3.39
N THR A 27 -1.72 -2.59 -4.06
CA THR A 27 -1.74 -3.61 -5.11
C THR A 27 -2.21 -4.96 -4.56
N PHE A 28 -1.73 -5.35 -3.37
CA PHE A 28 -2.18 -6.55 -2.68
C PHE A 28 -3.69 -6.52 -2.41
N LEU A 29 -4.22 -5.42 -1.87
CA LEU A 29 -5.66 -5.22 -1.66
C LEU A 29 -6.47 -5.42 -2.94
N ILE A 30 -6.04 -4.84 -4.07
CA ILE A 30 -6.72 -5.00 -5.36
C ILE A 30 -6.68 -6.46 -5.83
N LEU A 31 -5.52 -7.11 -5.77
CA LEU A 31 -5.36 -8.49 -6.26
C LEU A 31 -6.15 -9.50 -5.40
N PHE A 32 -6.22 -9.27 -4.09
CA PHE A 32 -6.93 -10.13 -3.15
C PHE A 32 -8.39 -9.70 -2.95
N SER A 33 -8.82 -8.59 -3.57
CA SER A 33 -10.21 -8.11 -3.53
C SER A 33 -11.28 -9.17 -3.88
N PRO A 34 -11.06 -10.10 -4.84
CA PRO A 34 -12.04 -11.13 -5.14
C PRO A 34 -12.20 -12.17 -4.02
N LEU A 35 -11.21 -12.33 -3.12
CA LEU A 35 -11.34 -13.22 -1.96
C LEU A 35 -12.31 -12.66 -0.91
N PHE A 36 -12.57 -11.35 -0.97
CA PHE A 36 -13.60 -10.67 -0.19
C PHE A 36 -14.92 -10.57 -0.99
N THR A 37 -15.26 -11.64 -1.74
CA THR A 37 -16.33 -11.69 -2.75
C THR A 37 -17.67 -11.08 -2.31
N HIS A 38 -18.06 -11.28 -1.05
CA HIS A 38 -19.30 -10.75 -0.49
C HIS A 38 -19.29 -9.21 -0.46
N MET A 39 -18.21 -8.63 0.07
CA MET A 39 -18.01 -7.18 0.10
C MET A 39 -17.76 -6.58 -1.29
N PHE A 40 -16.96 -7.27 -2.11
CA PHE A 40 -16.63 -6.79 -3.45
C PHE A 40 -17.84 -6.78 -4.40
N LYS A 41 -18.84 -7.64 -4.18
CA LYS A 41 -20.05 -7.72 -5.02
C LYS A 41 -21.26 -7.03 -4.42
N GLU A 42 -21.52 -7.21 -3.13
CA GLU A 42 -22.77 -6.75 -2.50
C GLU A 42 -22.62 -5.40 -1.81
N ASN A 43 -21.45 -5.11 -1.24
CA ASN A 43 -21.18 -3.89 -0.49
C ASN A 43 -19.98 -3.11 -1.06
N VAL A 44 -20.02 -2.84 -2.37
CA VAL A 44 -18.91 -2.20 -3.12
C VAL A 44 -18.47 -0.88 -2.47
N LEU A 45 -19.41 -0.04 -2.04
CA LEU A 45 -19.09 1.25 -1.41
C LEU A 45 -18.30 1.04 -0.11
N LEU A 46 -18.71 0.08 0.71
CA LEU A 46 -18.06 -0.26 1.96
C LEU A 46 -16.64 -0.78 1.71
N TYR A 47 -16.48 -1.67 0.72
CA TYR A 47 -15.18 -2.15 0.27
C TYR A 47 -14.24 -1.01 -0.19
N VAL A 48 -14.75 -0.05 -0.97
CA VAL A 48 -13.97 1.11 -1.44
C VAL A 48 -13.56 2.00 -0.26
N MET A 49 -14.48 2.31 0.65
CA MET A 49 -14.17 3.10 1.85
C MET A 49 -13.06 2.47 2.70
N PHE A 50 -13.09 1.14 2.86
CA PHE A 50 -12.06 0.45 3.62
C PHE A 50 -10.72 0.35 2.91
N SER A 51 -10.74 0.09 1.60
CA SER A 51 -9.53 0.14 0.77
C SER A 51 -8.86 1.50 0.87
N LEU A 52 -9.64 2.59 0.88
CA LEU A 52 -9.14 3.95 1.09
C LEU A 52 -8.58 4.14 2.50
N LEU A 53 -9.27 3.66 3.54
CA LEU A 53 -8.82 3.79 4.93
C LEU A 53 -7.48 3.08 5.16
N ILE A 54 -7.33 1.85 4.67
CA ILE A 54 -6.06 1.10 4.71
C ILE A 54 -4.98 1.85 3.92
N THR A 55 -5.32 2.36 2.74
CA THR A 55 -4.36 3.12 1.91
C THR A 55 -3.86 4.37 2.63
N ILE A 56 -4.76 5.15 3.23
CA ILE A 56 -4.40 6.36 3.99
C ILE A 56 -3.54 6.01 5.20
N ASN A 57 -3.89 4.95 5.94
CA ASN A 57 -3.09 4.47 7.05
C ASN A 57 -1.68 4.09 6.60
N ASN A 58 -1.55 3.32 5.53
CA ASN A 58 -0.26 2.91 4.97
C ASN A 58 0.56 4.10 4.47
N LEU A 59 -0.06 5.11 3.87
CA LEU A 59 0.64 6.35 3.51
C LEU A 59 1.17 7.09 4.76
N GLY A 60 0.39 7.14 5.84
CA GLY A 60 0.82 7.75 7.11
C GLY A 60 2.00 7.00 7.74
N VAL A 61 1.92 5.67 7.81
CA VAL A 61 2.98 4.81 8.35
C VAL A 61 4.24 4.88 7.49
N GLU A 62 4.08 4.92 6.17
CA GLU A 62 5.20 5.07 5.23
C GLU A 62 5.87 6.43 5.40
N PHE A 63 5.10 7.52 5.48
CA PHE A 63 5.63 8.85 5.75
C PHE A 63 6.42 8.90 7.08
N PHE A 64 5.87 8.31 8.15
CA PHE A 64 6.57 8.19 9.42
C PHE A 64 7.87 7.38 9.29
N SER A 65 7.83 6.26 8.57
CA SER A 65 8.98 5.37 8.39
C SER A 65 10.10 6.04 7.57
N ILE A 66 9.74 6.76 6.51
CA ILE A 66 10.64 7.59 5.70
C ILE A 66 11.29 8.67 6.58
N LYS A 67 10.50 9.38 7.39
CA LYS A 67 11.02 10.41 8.30
C LYS A 67 12.04 9.85 9.29
N LYS A 68 11.86 8.60 9.74
CA LYS A 68 12.72 7.96 10.76
C LYS A 68 13.95 7.26 10.19
N ARG A 69 13.88 6.66 9.00
CA ARG A 69 14.92 5.78 8.43
C ARG A 69 15.49 6.27 7.09
N GLY A 70 14.96 7.35 6.54
CA GLY A 70 15.34 7.91 5.25
C GLY A 70 14.41 7.45 4.11
N PRO A 71 14.51 8.08 2.92
CA PRO A 71 13.57 7.89 1.82
C PRO A 71 13.83 6.63 0.98
N GLU A 72 14.96 5.95 1.16
CA GLU A 72 15.25 4.71 0.43
C GLU A 72 14.38 3.56 0.94
N PRO A 73 13.56 2.91 0.10
CA PRO A 73 12.66 1.82 0.50
C PRO A 73 13.36 0.73 1.32
N LYS A 74 14.55 0.30 0.89
CA LYS A 74 15.34 -0.72 1.59
C LYS A 74 15.64 -0.39 3.06
N LYS A 75 15.69 0.90 3.43
CA LYS A 75 16.00 1.35 4.79
C LYS A 75 14.78 1.41 5.71
N TYR A 76 13.60 1.71 5.17
CA TYR A 76 12.39 1.90 5.98
C TYR A 76 11.35 0.77 5.84
N MET A 77 11.45 -0.07 4.81
CA MET A 77 10.43 -1.06 4.46
C MET A 77 10.10 -2.04 5.59
N LEU A 78 11.12 -2.50 6.34
CA LEU A 78 10.90 -3.39 7.47
C LEU A 78 10.09 -2.71 8.59
N LEU A 79 10.39 -1.44 8.87
CA LEU A 79 9.65 -0.65 9.86
C LEU A 79 8.21 -0.41 9.38
N PHE A 80 8.04 -0.05 8.12
CA PHE A 80 6.72 0.11 7.50
C PHE A 80 5.90 -1.18 7.65
N LEU A 81 6.41 -2.33 7.20
CA LEU A 81 5.72 -3.62 7.28
C LEU A 81 5.39 -4.01 8.72
N SER A 82 6.32 -3.78 9.66
CA SER A 82 6.10 -4.14 11.07
C SER A 82 4.93 -3.40 11.73
N ILE A 83 4.54 -2.24 11.20
CA ILE A 83 3.43 -1.42 11.69
C ILE A 83 2.18 -1.64 10.82
N SER A 84 2.34 -1.55 9.50
CA SER A 84 1.23 -1.65 8.55
C SER A 84 0.58 -3.04 8.53
N LEU A 85 1.35 -4.14 8.51
CA LEU A 85 0.76 -5.48 8.42
C LEU A 85 -0.18 -5.79 9.59
N PRO A 86 0.18 -5.59 10.86
CA PRO A 86 -0.74 -5.83 11.98
C PRO A 86 -2.02 -4.99 11.90
N ILE A 87 -1.90 -3.71 11.53
CA ILE A 87 -3.06 -2.82 11.42
C ILE A 87 -3.97 -3.27 10.28
N ASP A 88 -3.39 -3.58 9.12
CA ASP A 88 -4.14 -4.00 7.95
C ASP A 88 -4.84 -5.35 8.18
N ILE A 89 -4.17 -6.31 8.82
CA ILE A 89 -4.78 -7.60 9.22
C ILE A 89 -5.94 -7.35 10.18
N LEU A 90 -5.76 -6.51 11.20
CA LEU A 90 -6.81 -6.21 12.18
C LEU A 90 -8.03 -5.56 11.51
N LEU A 91 -7.80 -4.61 10.60
CA LEU A 91 -8.85 -3.98 9.82
C LEU A 91 -9.57 -5.00 8.94
N LEU A 92 -8.83 -5.81 8.18
CA LEU A 92 -9.41 -6.87 7.33
C LEU A 92 -10.21 -7.90 8.14
N CYS A 93 -9.75 -8.31 9.33
CA CYS A 93 -10.47 -9.21 10.22
C CYS A 93 -11.76 -8.58 10.76
N LEU A 94 -11.72 -7.32 11.21
CA LEU A 94 -12.91 -6.55 11.59
C LEU A 94 -13.94 -6.55 10.45
N PHE A 95 -13.47 -6.37 9.21
CA PHE A 95 -14.36 -6.32 8.05
C PHE A 95 -14.93 -7.68 7.66
N TYR A 96 -14.17 -8.76 7.81
CA TYR A 96 -14.69 -10.11 7.60
C TYR A 96 -15.81 -10.47 8.59
N VAL A 97 -15.78 -9.91 9.80
CA VAL A 97 -16.80 -10.17 10.83
C VAL A 97 -18.02 -9.26 10.68
N LEU A 98 -17.82 -8.01 10.24
CA LEU A 98 -18.89 -7.00 10.13
C LEU A 98 -19.64 -7.02 8.78
N GLY A 99 -19.01 -7.53 7.71
CA GLY A 99 -19.58 -7.64 6.37
C GLY A 99 -20.07 -9.04 6.04
#